data_AF-A0A447JIM6-F1
#
_entry.id   AF-A0A447JIM6-F1
#
_cell.length_a   1.000
_cell.length_b   1.000
_cell.length_c   1.000
_cell.angle_alpha   90.00
_cell.angle_beta   90.00
_cell.angle_gamma   90.00
#
_symmetry.space_group_name_H-M   'P 1'
#
loop_
_entity.id
_entity.type
_entity.pdbx_description
1 polymer ?
#
loop_
_entity_poly.entity_id
_entity_poly.type
_entity_poly.pdbx_seq_one_letter_code
_entity_poly.pdbx_strand_id
1 'polypeptide(L)' 'MLMSASETLAKHSPLVNNGEGLVLPALKDIQVVSRAIAFAVGKMAQQQGVAVKTSAEALQQAIDDNFWKPEYRDYRRTSI' A
#
# COMPACT_ATOMS: atom_id res chain seq x y z
N MET A 1 -7.89 11.63 -3.84
CA MET A 1 -6.92 10.54 -3.57
C MET A 1 -6.10 10.78 -2.30
N LEU A 2 -5.50 11.95 -2.06
CA LEU A 2 -4.78 12.25 -0.81
C LEU A 2 -5.62 12.05 0.46
N MET A 3 -6.90 12.46 0.45
CA MET A 3 -7.79 12.24 1.59
C MET A 3 -7.95 10.75 1.93
N SER A 4 -8.10 9.89 0.92
CA SER A 4 -8.20 8.44 1.11
C SER A 4 -6.91 7.85 1.70
N ALA A 5 -5.74 8.38 1.33
CA ALA A 5 -4.48 8.01 1.96
C ALA A 5 -4.44 8.42 3.43
N SER A 6 -4.83 9.66 3.76
CA SER A 6 -4.87 10.16 5.14
C SER A 6 -5.84 9.38 6.02
N GLU A 7 -7.05 9.08 5.51
CA GLU A 7 -8.03 8.24 6.21
C GLU A 7 -7.51 6.82 6.45
N THR A 8 -6.83 6.24 5.46
CA THR A 8 -6.24 4.91 5.58
C THR A 8 -5.10 4.89 6.61
N LEU A 9 -4.28 5.93 6.63
CA LEU A 9 -3.24 6.11 7.64
C LEU A 9 -3.85 6.26 9.04
N ALA A 10 -4.90 7.06 9.18
CA ALA A 10 -5.60 7.27 10.45
C ALA A 10 -6.21 5.97 11.00
N LYS A 11 -6.72 5.07 10.14
CA LYS A 11 -7.19 3.73 10.54
C LYS A 11 -6.09 2.82 11.11
N HIS A 12 -4.83 3.11 10.80
CA HIS A 12 -3.69 2.39 11.37
C HIS A 12 -3.14 3.07 12.64
N SER A 13 -3.77 4.15 13.11
CA SER A 13 -3.39 4.84 14.33
C SER A 13 -3.68 4.00 15.59
N PRO A 14 -2.69 3.81 16.49
CA PRO A 14 -2.93 3.20 17.80
C PRO A 14 -4.02 3.92 18.59
N LEU A 15 -4.05 5.26 18.54
CA LEU A 15 -5.07 6.06 19.21
C LEU A 15 -6.49 5.73 18.71
N VAL A 16 -6.66 5.52 17.41
CA VAL A 16 -7.96 5.17 16.81
C VAL A 16 -8.36 3.74 17.14
N ASN A 17 -7.39 2.81 17.14
CA ASN A 17 -7.68 1.38 17.32
C ASN A 17 -7.83 0.97 18.78
N ASN A 18 -7.07 1.59 19.68
CA ASN A 18 -6.98 1.20 21.10
C ASN A 18 -7.55 2.26 22.05
N GLY A 19 -7.94 3.44 21.54
CA GLY A 19 -8.41 4.57 22.34
C GLY A 19 -7.29 5.36 23.05
N GLU A 20 -6.08 4.81 23.09
CA GLU A 20 -4.90 5.40 23.73
C GLU A 20 -3.64 5.18 22.88
N GLY A 21 -2.63 6.03 23.06
CA GLY A 21 -1.33 5.92 22.39
C GLY A 21 -1.03 7.01 21.36
N LEU A 22 -0.09 6.72 20.46
CA LEU A 22 0.37 7.69 19.46
C LEU A 22 -0.65 7.88 18.34
N VAL A 23 -0.66 9.10 17.77
CA VAL A 23 -1.52 9.45 16.61
C VAL A 23 -1.10 8.69 15.36
N LEU A 24 0.18 8.33 15.23
CA LEU A 24 0.70 7.64 14.06
C LEU A 24 1.13 6.21 14.41
N PRO A 25 1.01 5.26 13.45
CA PRO A 25 1.57 3.93 13.61
C PRO A 25 3.08 3.97 13.78
N ALA A 26 3.64 2.89 14.34
CA ALA A 26 5.08 2.78 14.53
C ALA A 26 5.80 2.69 13.17
N LEU A 27 7.02 3.25 13.08
CA LEU A 27 7.80 3.25 11.84
C LEU A 27 8.11 1.85 11.30
N LYS A 28 8.22 0.84 12.19
CA LYS A 28 8.41 -0.55 11.77
C LYS A 28 7.27 -1.09 10.90
N ASP A 29 6.06 -0.52 11.02
CA ASP A 29 4.86 -0.96 10.31
C ASP A 29 4.64 -0.19 9.00
N ILE A 30 5.56 0.71 8.63
CA ILE A 30 5.42 1.61 7.47
C ILE A 30 5.17 0.86 6.15
N GLN A 31 5.76 -0.33 5.98
CA GLN A 31 5.54 -1.13 4.77
C GLN A 31 4.09 -1.65 4.68
N VAL A 32 3.52 -2.07 5.81
CA VAL A 32 2.12 -2.55 5.88
C VAL A 32 1.18 -1.39 5.57
N VAL A 33 1.40 -0.26 6.24
CA VAL A 33 0.60 0.95 6.05
C VAL A 33 0.70 1.49 4.62
N SER A 34 1.89 1.46 4.03
CA SER A 34 2.12 1.91 2.65
C SER A 34 1.35 1.05 1.63
N ARG A 35 1.34 -0.28 1.78
CA ARG A 35 0.54 -1.18 0.94
C ARG A 35 -0.96 -0.93 1.10
N ALA A 36 -1.43 -0.75 2.33
CA ALA A 36 -2.83 -0.44 2.59
C ALA A 36 -3.26 0.89 1.94
N ILE A 37 -2.41 1.92 2.01
CA ILE A 37 -2.65 3.21 1.34
C ILE A 37 -2.67 3.01 -0.18
N ALA A 38 -1.73 2.27 -0.75
CA ALA A 38 -1.70 1.99 -2.19
C ALA A 38 -2.99 1.31 -2.65
N PHE A 39 -3.50 0.34 -1.88
CA PHE A 39 -4.76 -0.34 -2.17
C PHE A 39 -5.97 0.60 -2.12
N ALA A 40 -6.09 1.41 -1.07
CA ALA A 40 -7.19 2.36 -0.91
C ALA A 40 -7.20 3.41 -2.02
N VAL A 41 -6.03 3.98 -2.35
CA VAL A 41 -5.89 4.96 -3.43
C VAL A 41 -6.16 4.33 -4.79
N GLY A 42 -5.65 3.12 -5.05
CA GLY A 42 -5.91 2.38 -6.29
C GLY A 42 -7.41 2.11 -6.49
N LYS A 43 -8.10 1.65 -5.43
CA LYS A 43 -9.55 1.45 -5.46
C LYS A 43 -10.30 2.76 -5.74
N MET A 44 -9.90 3.87 -5.12
CA MET A 44 -10.50 5.18 -5.38
C MET A 44 -10.25 5.64 -6.82
N ALA A 45 -9.06 5.42 -7.36
CA ALA A 45 -8.72 5.74 -8.75
C ALA A 45 -9.61 4.97 -9.75
N GLN A 46 -9.83 3.68 -9.49
CA GLN A 46 -10.74 2.85 -10.30
C GLN A 46 -12.19 3.32 -10.22
N GLN A 47 -12.65 3.71 -9.02
CA GLN A 47 -14.00 4.24 -8.81
C GLN A 47 -14.23 5.58 -9.51
N GLN A 48 -13.22 6.46 -9.52
CA GLN A 48 -13.26 7.75 -10.20
C GLN A 48 -13.04 7.65 -11.72
N GLY A 49 -12.79 6.45 -12.26
CA GLY A 49 -12.60 6.22 -13.69
C GLY A 49 -11.25 6.70 -14.23
N VAL A 50 -10.29 7.02 -13.35
CA VAL A 50 -8.93 7.45 -13.73
C VAL A 50 -7.93 6.29 -13.78
N ALA A 51 -8.37 5.08 -13.46
CA ALA A 51 -7.60 3.86 -13.56
C ALA A 51 -8.47 2.70 -14.07
N VAL A 52 -7.84 1.68 -14.67
CA VAL A 52 -8.51 0.47 -15.15
C VAL A 52 -9.15 -0.28 -13.99
N LYS A 53 -10.45 -0.56 -14.09
CA LYS A 53 -11.18 -1.35 -13.09
C LYS A 53 -10.72 -2.82 -13.17
N THR A 54 -10.28 -3.34 -12.03
CA THR A 54 -9.91 -4.74 -11.85
C THR A 54 -10.62 -5.29 -10.62
N SER A 55 -10.51 -6.60 -10.36
CA SER A 55 -10.94 -7.12 -9.07
C SER A 55 -10.05 -6.59 -7.94
N ALA A 56 -10.54 -6.67 -6.70
CA ALA A 56 -9.79 -6.26 -5.53
C ALA A 56 -8.53 -7.12 -5.35
N GLU A 57 -8.64 -8.43 -5.62
CA GLU A 57 -7.56 -9.40 -5.52
C GLU A 57 -6.47 -9.10 -6.57
N ALA A 58 -6.87 -8.80 -7.80
CA ALA A 58 -5.93 -8.43 -8.86
C ALA A 58 -5.20 -7.12 -8.53
N LEU A 59 -5.87 -6.14 -7.94
CA LEU A 59 -5.24 -4.90 -7.49
C LEU A 59 -4.24 -5.17 -6.36
N GLN A 60 -4.61 -6.01 -5.39
CA GLN A 60 -3.73 -6.38 -4.28
C GLN A 60 -2.47 -7.10 -4.79
N GLN A 61 -2.65 -8.08 -5.69
CA GLN A 61 -1.53 -8.79 -6.30
C GLN A 61 -0.62 -7.85 -7.08
N ALA A 62 -1.18 -6.94 -7.87
CA ALA A 62 -0.39 -5.97 -8.61
C ALA A 62 0.43 -5.05 -7.69
N ILE A 63 -0.12 -4.65 -6.54
CA ILE A 63 0.64 -3.87 -5.53
C ILE A 63 1.81 -4.70 -5.00
N ASP A 64 1.58 -5.97 -4.67
CA ASP A 64 2.61 -6.83 -4.10
C ASP A 64 3.73 -7.17 -5.11
N ASP A 65 3.38 -7.39 -6.38
CA ASP A 65 4.31 -7.66 -7.47
C ASP A 65 5.20 -6.45 -7.80
N ASN A 66 4.65 -5.23 -7.65
CA ASN A 66 5.37 -3.99 -7.93
C ASN A 66 6.05 -3.39 -6.69
N PHE A 67 5.86 -3.98 -5.51
CA PHE A 67 6.49 -3.47 -4.29
C PHE A 67 7.97 -3.81 -4.28
N TRP A 68 8.82 -2.79 -4.22
CA TRP A 68 10.27 -2.97 -4.18
C TRP A 68 10.71 -3.73 -2.93
N LYS A 69 11.64 -4.68 -3.11
CA LYS A 69 12.24 -5.45 -2.03
C LYS A 69 13.74 -5.16 -1.94
N PRO A 70 14.31 -5.04 -0.73
CA PRO A 70 15.74 -4.80 -0.51
C PRO A 70 16.56 -6.08 -0.69
N GLU A 71 16.42 -6.73 -1.84
CA GLU A 71 17.11 -7.97 -2.18
C GLU A 71 17.92 -7.80 -3.47
N TYR A 72 19.06 -8.47 -3.52
CA TYR A 72 19.84 -8.51 -4.75
C TYR A 72 19.05 -9.24 -5.83
N ARG A 73 19.10 -8.70 -7.05
CA ARG A 73 18.52 -9.36 -8.20
C ARG A 73 19.42 -10.51 -8.65
N ASP A 74 18.80 -11.63 -8.99
CA ASP A 74 19.51 -12.71 -9.64
C ASP A 74 19.93 -12.27 -11.05
N TYR A 75 21.23 -12.10 -11.25
CA TYR A 75 21.79 -11.83 -12.56
C TYR A 75 21.83 -13.14 -13.36
N ARG A 76 21.03 -13.22 -14.42
CA ARG A 76 21.24 -14.26 -15.43
C ARG A 76 22.42 -13.85 -16.29
N ARG A 77 23.39 -14.76 -16.41
CA ARG A 77 24.51 -14.59 -17.35
C ARG A 77 23.91 -14.54 -18.76
N THR A 78 24.01 -13.40 -19.43
CA THR A 78 23.74 -13.34 -20.87
C THR A 78 24.98 -13.94 -21.53
N SER A 79 24.87 -15.14 -22.10
CA SER A 79 25.94 -15.67 -22.94
C SER A 79 26.11 -14.72 -24.12
N ILE A 80 27.34 -14.26 -24.35
CA ILE A 80 27.76 -13.51 -25.55
C ILE A 80 27.66 -14.44 -26.75
#